data_AF-A0A9P0CR30-F1
#
_entry.id   AF-A0A9P0CR30-F1
#
_cell.length_a   1.000
_cell.length_b   1.000
_cell.length_c   1.000
_cell.angle_alpha   90.00
_cell.angle_beta   90.00
_cell.angle_gamma   90.00
#
_symmetry.space_group_name_H-M   'P 1'
#
loop_
_entity.id
_entity.type
_entity.pdbx_description
1 polymer ?
#
loop_
_entity_poly.entity_id
_entity_poly.type
_entity_poly.pdbx_seq_one_letter_code
_entity_poly.pdbx_strand_id
1 'polypeptide(L)'
;MRGVATNKKLREIIISQYHRDSKRNKTGVKKQLAKLKSNKTLKQNENDCFENEEMLHPREETRYNNFNTLFKTRSGRRALATLFDEAGSQISGEIVAILVALGKIASACIAYNLIEKLGRKTLILISSGVCGVSMLMLGIYFYFKENDVYIPEKVNIIPVIFIVTFTVVYSFGLAPVPLIIINELLPNEARSLGASIVFWTSNIVFFIITFAYPLVAEYLGIHVCMFTFSAFCFIGFVFVLFILPETKGKSYSEIQEMLNK
;
A
#
# COMPACT_ATOMS: atom_id res chain seq x y z
N MET A 1 29.67 -38.97 13.47
CA MET A 1 29.14 -37.99 14.45
C MET A 1 29.93 -37.99 15.77
N ARG A 2 31.26 -37.79 15.76
CA ARG A 2 32.07 -37.61 16.99
C ARG A 2 32.97 -36.36 16.98
N GLY A 3 33.01 -35.61 15.87
CA GLY A 3 33.86 -34.42 15.71
C GLY A 3 33.21 -33.08 16.11
N VAL A 4 31.88 -32.99 16.14
CA VAL A 4 31.16 -31.72 16.38
C VAL A 4 31.03 -31.40 17.88
N ALA A 5 30.89 -32.43 18.74
CA ALA A 5 30.81 -32.25 20.19
C ALA A 5 32.16 -31.79 20.81
N THR A 6 33.28 -32.20 20.21
CA THR A 6 34.63 -31.80 20.64
C THR A 6 34.86 -30.30 20.44
N ASN A 7 34.30 -29.71 19.38
CA ASN A 7 34.46 -28.29 19.06
C ASN A 7 33.70 -27.36 20.02
N LYS A 8 32.53 -27.78 20.51
CA LYS A 8 31.74 -26.99 21.48
C LYS A 8 32.42 -26.93 22.86
N LYS A 9 32.93 -28.07 23.35
CA LYS A 9 33.74 -28.11 24.57
C LYS A 9 35.05 -27.32 24.43
N LEU A 10 35.69 -27.36 23.27
CA LEU A 10 36.90 -26.57 23.01
C LEU A 10 36.61 -25.06 23.03
N ARG A 11 35.48 -24.63 22.45
CA ARG A 11 35.01 -23.23 22.48
C ARG A 11 34.75 -22.76 23.91
N GLU A 12 34.08 -23.56 24.73
CA GLU A 12 33.79 -23.23 26.12
C GLU A 12 35.06 -23.19 26.99
N ILE A 13 36.04 -24.07 26.75
CA ILE A 13 37.34 -24.05 27.44
C ILE A 13 38.15 -22.80 27.04
N ILE A 14 38.16 -22.42 25.76
CA ILE A 14 38.85 -21.22 25.28
C ILE A 14 38.21 -19.95 25.87
N ILE A 15 36.88 -19.87 25.91
CA ILE A 15 36.15 -18.72 26.49
C ILE A 15 36.32 -18.67 28.02
N SER A 16 36.35 -19.82 28.68
CA SER A 16 36.63 -19.98 30.12
C SER A 16 38.05 -19.55 30.49
N GLN A 17 39.05 -19.94 29.68
CA GLN A 17 40.45 -19.53 29.86
C GLN A 17 40.61 -18.03 29.57
N TYR A 18 39.95 -17.51 28.54
CA TYR A 18 39.96 -16.09 28.19
C TYR A 18 39.40 -15.20 29.31
N HIS A 19 38.29 -15.60 29.94
CA HIS A 19 37.72 -14.88 31.07
C HIS A 19 38.60 -14.97 32.34
N ARG A 20 39.34 -16.07 32.54
CA ARG A 20 40.29 -16.23 33.65
C ARG A 20 41.54 -15.34 33.49
N ASP A 21 42.09 -15.25 32.27
CA ASP A 21 43.30 -14.47 32.00
C ASP A 21 43.06 -12.96 31.85
N SER A 22 41.85 -12.55 31.44
CA SER A 22 41.48 -11.14 31.32
C SER A 22 41.49 -10.36 32.65
N LYS A 23 41.47 -11.04 33.80
CA LYS A 23 41.56 -10.39 35.12
C LYS A 23 43.00 -10.11 35.58
N ARG A 24 44.03 -10.75 34.99
CA ARG A 24 45.41 -10.68 35.52
C ARG A 24 46.37 -9.79 34.71
N ASN A 25 46.14 -9.58 33.40
CA ASN A 25 47.01 -8.70 32.61
C ASN A 25 46.33 -8.18 31.32
N LYS A 26 45.73 -6.99 31.37
CA LYS A 26 44.97 -6.39 30.24
C LYS A 26 45.81 -6.00 29.02
N THR A 27 47.13 -5.76 29.19
CA THR A 27 48.00 -5.22 28.14
C THR A 27 48.58 -6.31 27.23
N GLY A 28 48.89 -7.48 27.79
CA GLY A 28 49.35 -8.65 27.02
C GLY A 28 48.23 -9.28 26.18
N VAL A 29 47.01 -9.35 26.74
CA VAL A 29 45.84 -9.95 26.09
C VAL A 29 45.41 -9.15 24.84
N LYS A 30 45.44 -7.81 24.87
CA LYS A 30 45.13 -6.99 23.68
C LYS A 30 46.12 -7.21 22.54
N LYS A 31 47.43 -7.40 22.84
CA LYS A 31 48.45 -7.71 21.83
C LYS A 31 48.25 -9.10 21.22
N GLN A 32 47.90 -10.09 22.02
CA GLN A 32 47.57 -11.43 21.50
C GLN A 32 46.25 -11.44 20.71
N LEU A 33 45.23 -10.70 21.16
CA LEU A 33 43.96 -10.55 20.45
C LEU A 33 44.13 -9.86 19.09
N ALA A 34 45.00 -8.84 19.02
CA ALA A 34 45.35 -8.17 17.76
C ALA A 34 46.12 -9.12 16.81
N LYS A 35 46.99 -9.97 17.35
CA LYS A 35 47.73 -10.99 16.57
C LYS A 35 46.80 -12.10 16.07
N LEU A 36 45.81 -12.50 16.87
CA LEU A 36 44.78 -13.48 16.51
C LEU A 36 43.79 -12.93 15.48
N LYS A 37 43.37 -11.66 15.59
CA LYS A 37 42.53 -10.99 14.57
C LYS A 37 43.26 -10.70 13.25
N SER A 38 44.59 -10.62 13.27
CA SER A 38 45.43 -10.45 12.07
C SER A 38 45.65 -11.77 11.31
N ASN A 39 45.40 -12.91 11.95
CA ASN A 39 45.62 -14.21 11.34
C ASN A 39 44.55 -14.51 10.27
N LYS A 40 44.98 -14.54 9.01
CA LYS A 40 44.09 -14.73 7.85
C LYS A 40 43.24 -16.01 7.95
N THR A 41 43.78 -17.07 8.55
CA THR A 41 43.08 -18.35 8.74
C THR A 41 41.89 -18.24 9.71
N LEU A 42 41.97 -17.35 10.70
CA LEU A 42 40.86 -17.11 11.64
C LEU A 42 39.77 -16.23 11.02
N LYS A 43 40.13 -15.22 10.22
CA LYS A 43 39.17 -14.43 9.44
C LYS A 43 38.42 -15.28 8.42
N GLN A 44 39.11 -16.23 7.80
CA GLN A 44 38.49 -17.16 6.85
C GLN A 44 37.52 -18.11 7.57
N ASN A 45 37.92 -18.70 8.71
CA ASN A 45 37.05 -19.54 9.52
C ASN A 45 35.86 -18.77 10.14
N GLU A 46 36.03 -17.48 10.42
CA GLU A 46 34.96 -16.58 10.92
C GLU A 46 33.95 -16.30 9.81
N ASN A 47 34.43 -15.99 8.59
CA ASN A 47 33.58 -15.87 7.41
C ASN A 47 32.87 -17.19 7.06
N ASP A 48 33.56 -18.33 7.11
CA ASP A 48 32.97 -19.64 6.86
C ASP A 48 31.92 -20.00 7.94
N CYS A 49 32.10 -19.59 9.20
CA CYS A 49 31.10 -19.76 10.26
C CYS A 49 29.87 -18.87 10.02
N PHE A 50 30.07 -17.62 9.58
CA PHE A 50 28.98 -16.72 9.22
C PHE A 50 28.20 -17.23 8.00
N GLU A 51 28.88 -17.70 6.94
CA GLU A 51 28.24 -18.30 5.76
C GLU A 51 27.43 -19.57 6.11
N ASN A 52 27.94 -20.38 7.05
CA ASN A 52 27.25 -21.59 7.50
C ASN A 52 26.06 -21.30 8.44
N GLU A 53 26.04 -20.16 9.14
CA GLU A 53 24.92 -19.72 9.99
C GLU A 53 23.83 -19.02 9.15
N GLU A 54 24.22 -18.29 8.11
CA GLU A 54 23.33 -17.73 7.07
C GLU A 54 22.67 -18.85 6.24
N MET A 55 23.39 -19.94 5.96
CA MET A 55 22.84 -21.15 5.32
C MET A 55 21.93 -22.02 6.21
N LEU A 56 21.86 -21.79 7.53
CA LEU A 56 20.96 -22.54 8.42
C LEU A 56 19.57 -21.88 8.60
N HIS A 57 19.44 -20.58 8.32
CA HIS A 57 18.17 -19.83 8.32
C HIS A 57 17.64 -19.39 6.92
N PRO A 58 17.89 -20.10 5.80
CA PRO A 58 17.46 -19.66 4.47
C PRO A 58 15.93 -19.64 4.36
N ARG A 59 15.20 -20.41 5.17
CA ARG A 59 13.73 -20.38 5.19
C ARG A 59 13.16 -19.11 5.79
N GLU A 60 13.83 -18.44 6.72
CA GLU A 60 13.29 -17.24 7.37
C GLU A 60 13.67 -15.96 6.65
N GLU A 61 14.88 -15.85 6.11
CA GLU A 61 15.28 -14.70 5.29
C GLU A 61 14.62 -14.73 3.91
N THR A 62 14.48 -15.90 3.28
CA THR A 62 13.66 -16.05 2.07
C THR A 62 12.20 -15.76 2.38
N ARG A 63 11.68 -16.11 3.56
CA ARG A 63 10.32 -15.74 3.97
C ARG A 63 10.20 -14.26 4.25
N TYR A 64 11.19 -13.58 4.82
CA TYR A 64 11.18 -12.13 5.04
C TYR A 64 11.36 -11.35 3.74
N ASN A 65 12.21 -11.82 2.82
CA ASN A 65 12.39 -11.24 1.49
C ASN A 65 11.21 -11.53 0.59
N ASN A 66 10.64 -12.74 0.62
CA ASN A 66 9.38 -13.04 -0.06
C ASN A 66 8.22 -12.30 0.57
N PHE A 67 8.18 -12.12 1.89
CA PHE A 67 7.14 -11.33 2.56
C PHE A 67 7.30 -9.85 2.23
N ASN A 68 8.50 -9.28 2.26
CA ASN A 68 8.75 -7.92 1.82
C ASN A 68 8.45 -7.74 0.34
N THR A 69 8.74 -8.73 -0.51
CA THR A 69 8.41 -8.71 -1.95
C THR A 69 6.92 -8.89 -2.18
N LEU A 70 6.26 -9.73 -1.39
CA LEU A 70 4.81 -9.97 -1.41
C LEU A 70 4.05 -8.74 -0.89
N PHE A 71 4.54 -8.07 0.16
CA PHE A 71 3.99 -6.81 0.67
C PHE A 71 4.30 -5.65 -0.27
N LYS A 72 5.50 -5.60 -0.86
CA LYS A 72 5.84 -4.62 -1.90
C LYS A 72 4.98 -4.80 -3.15
N THR A 73 4.66 -6.04 -3.53
CA THR A 73 3.80 -6.36 -4.69
C THR A 73 2.31 -6.18 -4.38
N ARG A 74 1.87 -6.58 -3.18
CA ARG A 74 0.46 -6.44 -2.74
C ARG A 74 0.10 -5.04 -2.26
N SER A 75 1.07 -4.19 -1.96
CA SER A 75 0.80 -2.77 -1.75
C SER A 75 0.35 -2.17 -3.08
N GLY A 76 -0.97 -2.08 -3.31
CA GLY A 76 -1.59 -1.61 -4.55
C GLY A 76 -1.11 -0.25 -5.10
N ARG A 77 -0.29 0.49 -4.33
CA ARG A 77 0.48 1.65 -4.82
C ARG A 77 1.46 1.31 -5.95
N ARG A 78 1.98 0.08 -6.03
CA ARG A 78 2.85 -0.36 -7.15
C ARG A 78 2.08 -0.94 -8.33
N ALA A 79 0.80 -1.28 -8.14
CA ALA A 79 -0.05 -1.80 -9.22
C ALA A 79 -0.20 -0.79 -10.38
N LEU A 80 -0.16 0.52 -10.07
CA LEU A 80 -0.13 1.55 -11.11
C LEU A 80 1.12 1.42 -11.98
N ALA A 81 2.32 1.38 -11.39
CA ALA A 81 3.56 1.27 -12.16
C ALA A 81 3.59 0.01 -13.05
N THR A 82 3.13 -1.13 -12.52
CA THR A 82 3.10 -2.40 -13.29
C THR A 82 2.06 -2.39 -14.40
N LEU A 83 0.88 -1.78 -14.19
CA LEU A 83 -0.14 -1.61 -15.25
C LEU A 83 0.36 -0.70 -16.38
N PHE A 84 1.19 0.28 -16.05
CA PHE A 84 1.80 1.19 -17.02
C PHE A 84 2.93 0.55 -17.81
N ASP A 85 3.75 -0.28 -17.17
CA ASP A 85 4.79 -1.06 -17.83
C ASP A 85 4.17 -2.13 -18.76
N GLU A 86 3.07 -2.78 -18.35
CA GLU A 86 2.28 -3.70 -19.20
C GLU A 86 1.52 -2.99 -20.34
N ALA A 87 1.35 -1.67 -20.28
CA ALA A 87 0.66 -0.89 -21.32
C ALA A 87 1.59 -0.43 -22.47
N GLY A 88 2.88 -0.76 -22.43
CA GLY A 88 3.81 -0.56 -23.57
C GLY A 88 4.30 0.88 -23.76
N SER A 89 4.31 1.71 -22.71
CA SER A 89 4.87 3.07 -22.78
C SER A 89 6.40 3.06 -22.71
N GLN A 90 7.07 3.89 -23.54
CA GLN A 90 8.53 4.10 -23.49
C GLN A 90 9.01 4.85 -22.22
N ILE A 91 8.09 5.31 -21.37
CA ILE A 91 8.36 6.02 -20.13
C ILE A 91 8.29 5.03 -18.97
N SER A 92 9.38 4.90 -18.20
CA SER A 92 9.43 4.08 -16.98
C SER A 92 8.23 4.39 -16.06
N GLY A 93 7.47 3.35 -15.67
CA GLY A 93 6.29 3.46 -14.82
C GLY A 93 6.55 4.18 -13.49
N GLU A 94 7.80 4.25 -13.04
CA GLU A 94 8.22 4.99 -11.86
C GLU A 94 8.04 6.51 -12.01
N ILE A 95 8.39 7.09 -13.16
CA ILE A 95 8.27 8.54 -13.43
C ILE A 95 6.80 8.94 -13.48
N VAL A 96 5.98 8.10 -14.12
CA VAL A 96 4.53 8.31 -14.19
C VAL A 96 3.89 8.25 -12.80
N ALA A 97 4.30 7.29 -11.96
CA ALA A 97 3.81 7.20 -10.58
C ALA A 97 4.14 8.45 -9.75
N ILE A 98 5.35 9.02 -9.92
CA ILE A 98 5.75 10.28 -9.29
C ILE A 98 4.88 11.45 -9.79
N LEU A 99 4.67 11.57 -11.10
CA LEU A 99 3.83 12.61 -11.69
C LEU A 99 2.38 12.53 -11.19
N VAL A 100 1.82 11.33 -11.13
CA VAL A 100 0.48 11.10 -10.58
C VAL A 100 0.44 11.49 -9.11
N ALA A 101 1.46 11.14 -8.31
CA ALA A 101 1.51 11.53 -6.90
C ALA A 101 1.55 13.06 -6.73
N LEU A 102 2.32 13.78 -7.54
CA LEU A 102 2.34 15.25 -7.56
C LEU A 102 0.97 15.81 -7.96
N GLY A 103 0.34 15.24 -8.99
CA GLY A 103 -1.01 15.60 -9.43
C GLY A 103 -2.04 15.41 -8.31
N LYS A 104 -1.92 14.34 -7.51
CA LYS A 104 -2.79 14.10 -6.34
C LYS A 104 -2.63 15.18 -5.29
N ILE A 105 -1.39 15.59 -4.97
CA ILE A 105 -1.13 16.65 -4.00
C ILE A 105 -1.74 17.97 -4.49
N ALA A 106 -1.50 18.34 -5.75
CA ALA A 106 -2.06 19.55 -6.34
C ALA A 106 -3.61 19.51 -6.35
N SER A 107 -4.19 18.37 -6.72
CA SER A 107 -5.64 18.17 -6.71
C SER A 107 -6.24 18.33 -5.31
N ALA A 108 -5.57 17.81 -4.27
CA ALA A 108 -6.04 17.95 -2.90
C ALA A 108 -6.05 19.43 -2.43
N CYS A 109 -5.05 20.24 -2.83
CA CYS A 109 -5.04 21.67 -2.54
C CYS A 109 -6.21 22.41 -3.21
N ILE A 110 -6.50 22.08 -4.47
CA ILE A 110 -7.64 22.67 -5.20
C ILE A 110 -8.96 22.20 -4.59
N ALA A 111 -9.04 20.94 -4.14
CA ALA A 111 -10.21 20.37 -3.48
C ALA A 111 -10.66 21.17 -2.25
N TYR A 112 -9.70 21.63 -1.44
CA TYR A 112 -9.99 22.46 -0.27
C TYR A 112 -10.73 23.76 -0.64
N ASN A 113 -10.35 24.39 -1.75
CA ASN A 113 -11.05 25.59 -2.23
C ASN A 113 -12.42 25.24 -2.83
N LEU A 114 -12.56 24.05 -3.44
CA LEU A 114 -13.77 23.62 -4.11
C LEU A 114 -14.85 23.16 -3.12
N ILE A 115 -14.47 22.53 -2.01
CA ILE A 115 -15.41 21.99 -1.02
C ILE A 115 -16.21 23.09 -0.32
N GLU A 116 -15.58 24.24 -0.07
CA GLU A 116 -16.25 25.42 0.51
C GLU A 116 -17.25 26.04 -0.49
N LYS A 117 -16.93 26.02 -1.80
CA LYS A 117 -17.75 26.65 -2.85
C LYS A 117 -18.90 25.77 -3.36
N LEU A 118 -18.65 24.50 -3.66
CA LEU A 118 -19.64 23.61 -4.31
C LEU A 118 -20.58 22.91 -3.31
N GLY A 119 -20.19 22.82 -2.04
CA GLY A 119 -20.90 22.00 -1.06
C GLY A 119 -20.42 20.55 -1.08
N ARG A 120 -20.72 19.83 0.01
CA ARG A 120 -20.10 18.53 0.30
C ARG A 120 -20.81 17.44 -0.47
N LYS A 121 -22.15 17.43 -0.49
CA LYS A 121 -22.95 16.43 -1.22
C LYS A 121 -22.73 16.52 -2.73
N THR A 122 -22.73 17.72 -3.28
CA THR A 122 -22.51 17.91 -4.73
C THR A 122 -21.12 17.45 -5.16
N LEU A 123 -20.09 17.71 -4.35
CA LEU A 123 -18.71 17.30 -4.65
C LEU A 123 -18.54 15.76 -4.64
N ILE A 124 -19.16 15.07 -3.68
CA ILE A 124 -19.12 13.60 -3.64
C ILE A 124 -19.93 12.96 -4.78
N LEU A 125 -21.04 13.57 -5.22
CA LEU A 125 -21.83 13.10 -6.37
C LEU A 125 -21.04 13.25 -7.68
N ILE A 126 -20.47 14.42 -7.94
CA ILE A 126 -19.69 14.65 -9.17
C ILE A 126 -18.49 13.69 -9.22
N SER A 127 -17.75 13.57 -8.12
CA SER A 127 -16.57 12.70 -8.07
C SER A 127 -16.92 11.21 -8.19
N SER A 128 -17.95 10.72 -7.50
CA SER A 128 -18.40 9.32 -7.64
C SER A 128 -18.93 8.99 -9.03
N GLY A 129 -19.64 9.91 -9.67
CA GLY A 129 -20.10 9.74 -11.05
C GLY A 129 -18.93 9.65 -12.04
N VAL A 130 -17.99 10.59 -11.99
CA VAL A 130 -16.82 10.59 -12.88
C VAL A 130 -15.91 9.38 -12.61
N CYS A 131 -15.68 9.01 -11.35
CA CYS A 131 -14.93 7.79 -11.01
C CYS A 131 -15.62 6.53 -11.53
N GLY A 132 -16.95 6.42 -11.40
CA GLY A 132 -17.72 5.29 -11.90
C GLY A 132 -17.65 5.15 -13.42
N VAL A 133 -17.80 6.26 -14.16
CA VAL A 133 -17.69 6.29 -15.63
C VAL A 133 -16.27 5.97 -16.09
N SER A 134 -15.23 6.53 -15.47
CA SER A 134 -13.84 6.22 -15.82
C SER A 134 -13.50 4.74 -15.61
N MET A 135 -13.98 4.14 -14.50
CA MET A 135 -13.80 2.71 -14.25
C MET A 135 -14.60 1.83 -15.22
N LEU A 136 -15.80 2.26 -15.62
CA LEU A 136 -16.60 1.56 -16.62
C LEU A 136 -15.87 1.53 -17.98
N MET A 137 -15.35 2.68 -18.42
CA MET A 137 -14.61 2.79 -19.68
C MET A 137 -13.31 1.96 -19.65
N LEU A 138 -12.63 1.94 -18.50
CA LEU A 138 -11.45 1.11 -18.30
C LEU A 138 -11.79 -0.39 -18.36
N GLY A 139 -12.90 -0.81 -17.76
CA GLY A 139 -13.40 -2.19 -17.85
C GLY A 139 -13.74 -2.61 -19.28
N ILE A 140 -14.40 -1.73 -20.05
CA ILE A 140 -14.70 -1.96 -21.48
C ILE A 140 -13.40 -2.14 -22.28
N TYR A 141 -12.40 -1.29 -22.02
CA TYR A 141 -11.09 -1.39 -22.69
C TYR A 141 -10.41 -2.75 -22.43
N PHE A 142 -10.34 -3.18 -21.16
CA PHE A 142 -9.74 -4.48 -20.82
C PHE A 142 -10.57 -5.66 -21.34
N TYR A 143 -11.89 -5.53 -21.40
CA TYR A 143 -12.75 -6.56 -22.00
C TYR A 143 -12.43 -6.76 -23.49
N PHE A 144 -12.29 -5.68 -24.26
CA PHE A 144 -11.89 -5.79 -25.68
C PHE A 144 -10.46 -6.32 -25.84
N LYS A 145 -9.54 -5.97 -24.95
CA LYS A 145 -8.16 -6.47 -24.95
C LYS A 145 -8.10 -7.99 -24.72
N GLU A 146 -8.97 -8.53 -23.87
CA GLU A 146 -9.00 -9.95 -23.54
C GLU A 146 -9.68 -10.83 -24.61
N ASN A 147 -10.54 -10.23 -25.45
CA ASN A 147 -11.20 -10.92 -26.57
C ASN A 147 -10.40 -10.84 -27.89
N ASP A 148 -9.10 -10.53 -27.83
CA ASP A 148 -8.19 -10.42 -28.99
C ASP A 148 -8.68 -9.50 -30.13
N VAL A 149 -9.53 -8.51 -29.81
CA VAL A 149 -9.95 -7.51 -30.79
C VAL A 149 -8.75 -6.63 -31.13
N TYR A 150 -8.51 -6.35 -32.41
CA TYR A 150 -7.41 -5.49 -32.83
C TYR A 150 -7.57 -4.07 -32.24
N ILE A 151 -6.70 -3.75 -31.29
CA ILE A 151 -6.60 -2.41 -30.68
C ILE A 151 -5.42 -1.69 -31.35
N PRO A 152 -5.65 -0.56 -32.05
CA PRO A 152 -4.58 0.23 -32.62
C PRO A 152 -3.61 0.71 -31.52
N GLU A 153 -2.30 0.73 -31.77
CA GLU A 153 -1.29 1.12 -30.76
C GLU A 153 -1.54 2.50 -30.12
N LYS A 154 -2.17 3.43 -30.86
CA LYS A 154 -2.57 4.76 -30.35
C LYS A 154 -3.62 4.68 -29.23
N VAL A 155 -4.36 3.58 -29.12
CA VAL A 155 -5.43 3.37 -28.14
C VAL A 155 -4.88 2.86 -26.80
N ASN A 156 -3.61 2.42 -26.75
CA ASN A 156 -2.95 2.01 -25.49
C ASN A 156 -2.79 3.16 -24.48
N ILE A 157 -2.87 4.43 -24.92
CA ILE A 157 -2.83 5.60 -24.03
C ILE A 157 -4.19 5.87 -23.33
N ILE A 158 -5.27 5.29 -23.83
CA ILE A 158 -6.61 5.48 -23.27
C ILE A 158 -6.74 4.98 -21.82
N PRO A 159 -6.34 3.73 -21.47
CA PRO A 159 -6.43 3.26 -20.09
C PRO A 159 -5.62 4.12 -19.12
N VAL A 160 -4.46 4.62 -19.57
CA VAL A 160 -3.60 5.54 -18.84
C VAL A 160 -4.35 6.82 -18.47
N ILE A 161 -5.00 7.46 -19.44
CA ILE A 161 -5.74 8.70 -19.23
C ILE A 161 -6.86 8.47 -18.21
N PHE A 162 -7.64 7.39 -18.35
CA PHE A 162 -8.73 7.09 -17.43
C PHE A 162 -8.27 6.79 -16.00
N ILE A 163 -7.16 6.07 -15.84
CA ILE A 163 -6.56 5.79 -14.52
C ILE A 163 -6.09 7.08 -13.85
N VAL A 164 -5.44 7.98 -14.60
CA VAL A 164 -4.98 9.28 -14.10
C VAL A 164 -6.17 10.15 -13.72
N THR A 165 -7.17 10.27 -14.60
CA THR A 165 -8.41 11.01 -14.32
C THR A 165 -9.11 10.48 -13.08
N PHE A 166 -9.29 9.15 -12.97
CA PHE A 166 -9.86 8.53 -11.79
C PHE A 166 -9.09 8.89 -10.53
N THR A 167 -7.77 8.80 -10.57
CA THR A 167 -6.91 9.04 -9.39
C THR A 167 -6.99 10.50 -8.92
N VAL A 168 -6.99 11.43 -9.87
CA VAL A 168 -7.11 12.88 -9.59
C VAL A 168 -8.49 13.21 -9.03
N VAL A 169 -9.57 12.72 -9.65
CA VAL A 169 -10.95 12.96 -9.20
C VAL A 169 -11.25 12.31 -7.85
N TYR A 170 -10.70 11.12 -7.61
CA TYR A 170 -10.79 10.46 -6.31
C TYR A 170 -10.14 11.29 -5.20
N SER A 171 -8.97 11.88 -5.47
CA SER A 171 -8.28 12.78 -4.56
C SER A 171 -9.05 14.08 -4.30
N PHE A 172 -9.87 14.54 -5.27
CA PHE A 172 -10.70 15.73 -5.12
C PHE A 172 -11.88 15.56 -4.16
N GLY A 173 -12.61 14.45 -4.24
CA GLY A 173 -13.90 14.30 -3.55
C GLY A 173 -13.93 13.12 -2.59
N LEU A 174 -13.86 11.92 -3.15
CA LEU A 174 -14.08 10.66 -2.41
C LEU A 174 -13.10 10.43 -1.26
N ALA A 175 -11.88 10.96 -1.33
CA ALA A 175 -10.91 10.83 -0.24
C ALA A 175 -11.20 11.74 0.97
N PRO A 176 -11.26 13.08 0.84
CA PRO A 176 -11.44 13.97 2.00
C PRO A 176 -12.91 14.14 2.43
N VAL A 177 -13.87 14.12 1.49
CA VAL A 177 -15.25 14.55 1.75
C VAL A 177 -16.00 13.64 2.73
N PRO A 178 -15.94 12.29 2.64
CA PRO A 178 -16.62 11.42 3.60
C PRO A 178 -16.14 11.63 5.03
N LEU A 179 -14.82 11.82 5.22
CA LEU A 179 -14.24 12.08 6.54
C LEU A 179 -14.76 13.39 7.13
N ILE A 180 -14.95 14.42 6.32
CA ILE A 180 -15.51 15.70 6.76
C ILE A 180 -16.99 15.54 7.12
N ILE A 181 -17.78 14.88 6.27
CA ILE A 181 -19.20 14.63 6.50
C ILE A 181 -19.42 13.89 7.83
N ILE A 182 -18.64 12.85 8.13
CA ILE A 182 -18.76 12.10 9.39
C ILE A 182 -18.55 13.01 10.60
N ASN A 183 -17.59 13.94 10.50
CA ASN A 183 -17.30 14.88 11.56
C ASN A 183 -18.37 15.99 11.69
N GLU A 184 -19.07 16.31 10.61
CA GLU A 184 -20.19 17.28 10.58
C GLU A 184 -21.51 16.67 11.08
N LEU A 185 -21.78 15.39 10.78
CA LEU A 185 -23.03 14.72 11.13
C LEU A 185 -23.06 14.22 12.58
N LEU A 186 -21.91 13.84 13.15
CA LEU A 186 -21.84 13.27 14.49
C LEU A 186 -21.75 14.33 15.59
N PRO A 187 -22.37 14.09 16.76
CA PRO A 187 -22.17 14.90 17.95
C PRO A 187 -20.73 14.82 18.45
N ASN A 188 -20.29 15.91 19.09
CA ASN A 188 -18.92 16.09 19.56
C ASN A 188 -18.47 14.90 20.44
N GLU A 189 -19.39 14.36 21.22
CA GLU A 189 -19.18 13.25 22.16
C GLU A 189 -18.98 11.92 21.44
N ALA A 190 -19.63 11.70 20.29
CA ALA A 190 -19.58 10.45 19.52
C ALA A 190 -18.65 10.52 18.30
N ARG A 191 -18.11 11.70 17.96
CA ARG A 191 -17.30 11.91 16.75
C ARG A 191 -16.07 11.00 16.70
N SER A 192 -15.34 10.86 17.80
CA SER A 192 -14.13 10.02 17.87
C SER A 192 -14.45 8.54 17.69
N LEU A 193 -15.55 8.06 18.29
CA LEU A 193 -16.02 6.69 18.18
C LEU A 193 -16.51 6.39 16.76
N GLY A 194 -17.35 7.25 16.18
CA GLY A 194 -17.87 7.07 14.83
C GLY A 194 -16.78 7.13 13.76
N ALA A 195 -15.83 8.07 13.88
CA ALA A 195 -14.68 8.12 12.97
C ALA A 195 -13.82 6.86 13.05
N SER A 196 -13.64 6.30 14.25
CA SER A 196 -12.88 5.07 14.46
C SER A 196 -13.57 3.86 13.85
N ILE A 197 -14.90 3.71 14.00
CA ILE A 197 -15.68 2.62 13.39
C ILE A 197 -15.60 2.70 11.87
N VAL A 198 -15.78 3.88 11.28
CA VAL A 198 -15.69 4.06 9.83
C VAL A 198 -14.28 3.74 9.33
N PHE A 199 -13.24 4.21 10.03
CA PHE A 199 -11.86 3.92 9.68
C PHE A 199 -11.57 2.42 9.71
N TRP A 200 -11.95 1.73 10.79
CA TRP A 200 -11.79 0.28 10.90
C TRP A 200 -12.54 -0.48 9.80
N THR A 201 -13.80 -0.15 9.57
CA THR A 201 -14.63 -0.77 8.53
C THR A 201 -14.00 -0.58 7.15
N SER A 202 -13.55 0.64 6.84
CA SER A 202 -12.90 0.97 5.57
C SER A 202 -11.59 0.20 5.38
N ASN A 203 -10.78 0.05 6.43
CA ASN A 203 -9.53 -0.70 6.37
C ASN A 203 -9.77 -2.22 6.21
N ILE A 204 -10.81 -2.78 6.84
CA ILE A 204 -11.19 -4.19 6.66
C ILE A 204 -11.61 -4.43 5.21
N VAL A 205 -12.47 -3.57 4.65
CA VAL A 205 -12.89 -3.67 3.24
C VAL A 205 -11.69 -3.56 2.30
N PHE A 206 -10.79 -2.60 2.54
CA PHE A 206 -9.56 -2.45 1.77
C PHE A 206 -8.66 -3.68 1.84
N PHE A 207 -8.53 -4.30 3.02
CA PHE A 207 -7.79 -5.54 3.21
C PHE A 207 -8.40 -6.67 2.38
N ILE A 208 -9.72 -6.88 2.47
CA ILE A 208 -10.43 -7.90 1.69
C ILE A 208 -10.20 -7.69 0.19
N ILE A 209 -10.36 -6.46 -0.31
CA ILE A 209 -10.15 -6.12 -1.72
C ILE A 209 -8.70 -6.42 -2.15
N THR A 210 -7.72 -6.03 -1.33
CA THR A 210 -6.29 -6.25 -1.64
C THR A 210 -5.93 -7.73 -1.75
N PHE A 211 -6.55 -8.59 -0.94
CA PHE A 211 -6.36 -10.04 -1.01
C PHE A 211 -7.16 -10.69 -2.15
N ALA A 212 -8.39 -10.23 -2.39
CA ALA A 212 -9.28 -10.77 -3.42
C ALA A 212 -8.85 -10.37 -4.84
N TYR A 213 -8.32 -9.16 -5.03
CA TYR A 213 -7.94 -8.63 -6.35
C TYR A 213 -7.06 -9.58 -7.18
N PRO A 214 -5.91 -10.09 -6.69
CA PRO A 214 -5.07 -10.97 -7.50
C PRO A 214 -5.76 -12.29 -7.85
N LEU A 215 -6.58 -12.84 -6.94
CA LEU A 215 -7.38 -14.04 -7.22
C LEU A 215 -8.39 -13.77 -8.33
N VAL A 216 -9.18 -12.70 -8.23
CA VAL A 216 -10.19 -12.38 -9.26
C VAL A 216 -9.53 -12.07 -10.60
N ALA A 217 -8.41 -11.33 -10.60
CA ALA A 217 -7.69 -11.00 -11.81
C ALA A 217 -7.14 -12.24 -12.54
N GLU A 218 -6.69 -13.26 -11.82
CA GLU A 218 -6.16 -14.51 -12.40
C GLU A 218 -7.28 -15.43 -12.94
N TYR A 219 -8.39 -15.58 -12.21
CA TYR A 219 -9.45 -16.53 -12.57
C TYR A 219 -10.54 -15.94 -13.49
N LEU A 220 -10.87 -14.66 -13.32
CA LEU A 220 -12.01 -14.00 -13.98
C LEU A 220 -11.58 -12.85 -14.90
N GLY A 221 -10.29 -12.51 -14.93
CA GLY A 221 -9.76 -11.42 -15.73
C GLY A 221 -9.88 -10.05 -15.07
N ILE A 222 -9.06 -9.11 -15.53
CA ILE A 222 -8.96 -7.75 -14.96
C ILE A 222 -10.25 -6.94 -15.22
N HIS A 223 -10.94 -7.23 -16.32
CA HIS A 223 -12.16 -6.52 -16.72
C HIS A 223 -13.30 -6.68 -15.69
N VAL A 224 -13.47 -7.87 -15.10
CA VAL A 224 -14.48 -8.13 -14.06
C VAL A 224 -14.22 -7.30 -12.80
N CYS A 225 -12.96 -7.15 -12.39
CA CYS A 225 -12.59 -6.29 -11.26
C CYS A 225 -13.03 -4.83 -11.51
N MET A 226 -12.75 -4.31 -12.70
CA MET A 226 -13.07 -2.91 -13.05
C MET A 226 -14.58 -2.66 -13.11
N PHE A 227 -15.36 -3.60 -13.67
CA PHE A 227 -16.82 -3.50 -13.66
C PHE A 227 -17.40 -3.57 -12.25
N THR A 228 -16.85 -4.42 -11.39
CA THR A 228 -17.28 -4.52 -10.00
C THR A 228 -17.04 -3.21 -9.25
N PHE A 229 -15.86 -2.59 -9.41
CA PHE A 229 -15.58 -1.28 -8.81
C PHE A 229 -16.49 -0.17 -9.37
N SER A 230 -16.74 -0.17 -10.68
CA SER A 230 -17.67 0.78 -11.31
C SER A 230 -19.08 0.64 -10.73
N ALA A 231 -19.59 -0.57 -10.57
CA ALA A 231 -20.88 -0.84 -9.95
C ALA A 231 -20.95 -0.31 -8.51
N PHE A 232 -19.92 -0.54 -7.70
CA PHE A 232 -19.85 0.02 -6.34
C PHE A 232 -19.82 1.56 -6.32
N CYS A 233 -19.14 2.20 -7.29
CA CYS A 233 -19.17 3.66 -7.42
C CYS A 233 -20.58 4.17 -7.73
N PHE A 234 -21.33 3.50 -8.61
CA PHE A 234 -22.71 3.90 -8.93
C PHE A 234 -23.69 3.62 -7.79
N ILE A 235 -23.54 2.50 -7.08
CA ILE A 235 -24.31 2.21 -5.86
C ILE A 235 -24.03 3.30 -4.82
N GLY A 236 -22.77 3.68 -4.62
CA GLY A 236 -22.38 4.78 -3.73
C GLY A 236 -22.96 6.12 -4.17
N PHE A 237 -22.98 6.42 -5.47
CA PHE A 237 -23.59 7.61 -6.03
C PHE A 237 -25.09 7.68 -5.69
N VAL A 238 -25.83 6.59 -5.92
CA VAL A 238 -27.27 6.49 -5.62
C VAL A 238 -27.51 6.61 -4.12
N PHE A 239 -26.72 5.93 -3.30
CA PHE A 239 -26.79 6.01 -1.83
C PHE A 239 -26.65 7.46 -1.35
N VAL A 240 -25.62 8.17 -1.83
CA VAL A 240 -25.37 9.57 -1.47
C VAL A 240 -26.49 10.48 -1.98
N LEU A 241 -27.06 10.20 -3.15
CA LEU A 241 -28.13 11.00 -3.73
C LEU A 241 -29.37 11.01 -2.82
N PHE A 242 -29.77 9.84 -2.31
CA PHE A 242 -30.99 9.68 -1.51
C PHE A 242 -30.79 9.88 -0.01
N ILE A 243 -29.70 9.39 0.57
CA ILE A 243 -29.55 9.31 2.03
C ILE A 243 -28.80 10.52 2.59
N LEU A 244 -27.87 11.11 1.83
CA LEU A 244 -27.06 12.20 2.36
C LEU A 244 -27.81 13.55 2.21
N PRO A 245 -28.11 14.26 3.31
CA PRO A 245 -28.60 15.63 3.25
C PRO A 245 -27.47 16.60 2.86
N GLU A 246 -27.79 17.73 2.24
CA GLU A 246 -26.79 18.77 1.97
C GLU A 246 -26.44 19.50 3.28
N THR A 247 -25.17 19.43 3.68
CA THR A 247 -24.65 20.05 4.91
C THR A 247 -24.11 21.47 4.69
N LYS A 248 -24.09 21.96 3.44
CA LYS A 248 -23.56 23.29 3.10
C LYS A 248 -24.38 24.40 3.76
N GLY A 249 -23.70 25.22 4.56
CA GLY A 249 -24.25 26.48 5.11
C GLY A 249 -25.31 26.31 6.19
N LYS A 250 -25.45 25.10 6.76
CA LYS A 250 -26.39 24.81 7.85
C LYS A 250 -25.66 24.79 9.19
N SER A 251 -26.34 25.26 10.23
CA SER A 251 -25.86 25.14 11.60
C SER A 251 -25.91 23.68 12.07
N TYR A 252 -25.07 23.35 13.05
CA TYR A 252 -25.01 22.00 13.63
C TYR A 252 -26.39 21.54 14.16
N SER A 253 -27.15 22.44 14.78
CA SER A 253 -28.50 22.14 15.31
C SER A 253 -29.49 21.78 14.21
N GLU A 254 -29.47 22.49 13.07
CA GLU A 254 -30.34 22.20 11.92
C GLU A 254 -30.00 20.85 11.27
N ILE A 255 -28.72 20.45 11.28
CA ILE A 255 -28.30 19.12 10.79
C ILE A 255 -28.87 18.02 11.70
N GLN A 256 -28.81 18.20 13.01
CA GLN A 256 -29.38 17.24 13.97
C GLN A 256 -30.90 17.14 13.84
N GLU A 257 -31.60 18.26 13.62
CA GLU A 257 -33.06 18.26 13.41
C GLU A 257 -33.47 17.55 12.11
N MET A 258 -32.68 17.67 11.04
CA MET A 258 -32.91 16.93 9.80
C MET A 258 -32.67 15.42 9.95
N LEU A 259 -31.73 15.01 10.80
CA LEU A 259 -31.42 13.60 11.05
C LEU A 259 -32.41 12.93 12.01
N ASN A 260 -33.13 13.71 12.82
CA ASN A 260 -34.10 13.22 13.81
C ASN A 260 -35.54 13.08 13.24
N LYS A 261 -35.69 13.22 11.91
CA LYS A 261 -36.92 12.96 11.15
C LYS A 261 -36.88 11.57 10.52
#